data_AF-A0A820G0S2-F1
#
_entry.id   AF-A0A820G0S2-F1
#
_cell.length_a   1.000
_cell.length_b   1.000
_cell.length_c   1.000
_cell.angle_alpha   90.00
_cell.angle_beta   90.00
_cell.angle_gamma   90.00
#
_symmetry.space_group_name_H-M   'P 1'
#
loop_
_entity.id
_entity.type
_entity.pdbx_description
1 polymer ?
#
loop_
_entity_poly.entity_id
_entity_poly.type
_entity_poly.pdbx_seq_one_letter_code
_entity_poly.pdbx_strand_id
1 'polypeptide(L)' 'MLQYNILWLDANSSDPMSNFRSKLGDAQTFTDVKNCIQYVQSHPNESFYLIVSGSLAKEIVPVIYESSN' A
#
# COMPACT_ATOMS: atom_id res chain seq x y z
N MET A 1 -12.02 16.31 8.84
CA MET A 1 -11.28 15.07 9.14
C MET A 1 -10.13 14.99 8.18
N LEU A 2 -8.91 14.68 8.64
CA LEU A 2 -7.80 14.38 7.75
C LEU A 2 -8.13 13.06 7.06
N GLN A 3 -8.29 13.08 5.74
CA GLN A 3 -8.49 11.88 4.95
C GLN A 3 -7.11 11.27 4.70
N TYR A 4 -6.89 10.07 5.22
CA TYR A 4 -5.63 9.35 5.06
C TYR A 4 -5.79 8.29 3.97
N ASN A 5 -4.96 8.34 2.93
CA ASN A 5 -4.94 7.31 1.90
C ASN A 5 -4.02 6.18 2.37
N ILE A 6 -4.60 5.05 2.76
CA ILE A 6 -3.88 3.88 3.25
C ILE A 6 -3.79 2.85 2.13
N LEU A 7 -2.58 2.42 1.81
CA LEU A 7 -2.32 1.30 0.91
C LEU A 7 -1.88 0.10 1.73
N TRP A 8 -2.48 -1.07 1.50
CA TRP A 8 -2.05 -2.32 2.11
C TRP A 8 -1.55 -3.28 1.02
N LEU A 9 -0.25 -3.51 0.98
CA LEU A 9 0.40 -4.48 0.11
C LEU A 9 0.76 -5.77 0.87
N ASP A 10 -0.03 -6.82 0.67
CA ASP A 10 0.21 -8.14 1.25
C ASP A 10 -0.33 -9.23 0.31
N ALA A 11 0.47 -10.28 0.08
CA ALA A 11 0.11 -11.39 -0.80
C ALA A 11 -1.16 -12.13 -0.33
N ASN A 12 -1.47 -12.05 0.96
CA ASN A 12 -2.65 -12.62 1.60
C ASN A 12 -3.66 -11.55 2.03
N SER A 13 -3.58 -10.31 1.50
CA SER A 13 -4.52 -9.22 1.84
C SER A 13 -5.99 -9.52 1.50
N SER A 14 -6.22 -10.51 0.64
CA SER A 14 -7.55 -11.03 0.32
C SER A 14 -8.12 -11.96 1.38
N ASP A 15 -7.33 -12.39 2.38
CA ASP A 15 -7.82 -13.23 3.47
C ASP A 15 -8.84 -12.45 4.32
N PRO A 16 -10.11 -12.87 4.33
CA PRO A 16 -11.17 -12.17 5.06
C PRO A 16 -11.00 -12.20 6.59
N MET A 17 -10.04 -12.97 7.14
CA MET A 17 -9.87 -13.13 8.59
C MET A 17 -9.03 -12.06 9.30
N SER A 18 -8.48 -11.08 8.59
CA SER A 18 -7.66 -10.05 9.26
C SER A 18 -8.55 -9.02 9.97
N ASN A 19 -8.86 -9.26 11.25
CA ASN A 19 -9.50 -8.30 12.17
C ASN A 19 -8.77 -6.94 12.24
N PHE A 20 -7.54 -6.86 11.74
CA PHE A 20 -6.81 -5.61 11.61
C PHE A 20 -7.29 -4.78 10.42
N ARG A 21 -7.68 -5.40 9.30
CA ARG A 21 -8.19 -4.72 8.10
C ARG A 21 -9.47 -3.95 8.34
N SER A 22 -10.41 -4.52 9.08
CA SER A 22 -11.65 -3.81 9.43
C SER A 22 -11.41 -2.55 10.26
N LYS A 23 -10.26 -2.43 10.94
CA LYS A 23 -9.88 -1.22 11.70
C LYS A 23 -9.27 -0.12 10.84
N LEU A 24 -8.82 -0.44 9.63
CA LEU A 24 -8.18 0.52 8.73
C LEU A 24 -9.18 1.25 7.81
N GLY A 25 -10.45 0.84 7.78
CA GLY A 25 -11.47 1.47 6.93
C GLY A 25 -11.21 1.24 5.43
N ASP A 26 -11.22 2.31 4.65
CA ASP A 26 -11.10 2.32 3.18
C ASP A 26 -9.65 2.13 2.69
N ALA A 27 -8.91 1.19 3.28
CA ALA A 27 -7.57 0.87 2.82
C ALA A 27 -7.61 0.20 1.44
N GLN A 28 -6.87 0.75 0.48
CA GLN A 28 -6.71 0.18 -0.85
C GLN A 28 -5.74 -1.02 -0.76
N THR A 29 -6.23 -2.21 -1.10
CA THR A 29 -5.44 -3.45 -0.99
C THR A 29 -4.78 -3.83 -2.29
N PHE A 30 -3.55 -4.33 -2.21
CA PHE A 30 -2.79 -4.91 -3.31
C PHE A 30 -2.19 -6.24 -2.87
N THR A 31 -2.25 -7.24 -3.74
CA THR A 31 -1.54 -8.53 -3.57
C THR A 31 -0.27 -8.61 -4.41
N ASP A 32 -0.05 -7.63 -5.28
CA ASP A 32 1.05 -7.58 -6.24
C ASP A 32 1.77 -6.22 -6.16
N VAL A 33 3.10 -6.27 -6.12
CA VAL A 33 3.98 -5.10 -5.96
C VAL A 33 3.87 -4.16 -7.16
N LYS A 34 3.80 -4.69 -8.39
CA LYS A 34 3.78 -3.88 -9.62
C LYS A 34 2.51 -3.04 -9.70
N ASN A 35 1.36 -3.65 -9.38
CA ASN A 35 0.08 -2.94 -9.35
C ASN A 35 0.08 -1.83 -8.28
N CYS A 36 0.69 -2.08 -7.12
CA CYS A 36 0.82 -1.07 -6.08
C CYS A 36 1.72 0.10 -6.52
N ILE A 37 2.84 -0.17 -7.20
CA ILE A 37 3.74 0.86 -7.75
C ILE A 37 3.03 1.69 -8.81
N GLN A 38 2.33 1.06 -9.74
CA GLN A 38 1.57 1.77 -10.79
C GLN A 38 0.49 2.67 -10.20
N TYR A 39 -0.18 2.23 -9.13
CA TYR A 39 -1.15 3.06 -8.42
C TYR A 39 -0.49 4.31 -7.82
N VAL A 40 0.62 4.16 -7.09
CA VAL A 40 1.34 5.30 -6.51
C VAL A 40 1.80 6.29 -7.59
N GLN A 41 2.36 5.77 -8.69
CA GLN A 41 2.86 6.60 -9.79
C GLN A 41 1.75 7.33 -10.56
N SER A 42 0.53 6.80 -10.59
CA SER A 42 -0.63 7.47 -11.20
C SER A 42 -1.26 8.54 -10.32
N HIS A 43 -0.84 8.65 -9.05
CA HIS A 43 -1.34 9.63 -8.08
C HIS A 43 -0.17 10.44 -7.46
N PRO A 44 0.63 11.17 -8.26
CA PRO A 44 1.90 11.76 -7.82
C PRO A 44 1.77 12.88 -6.78
N ASN A 45 0.58 13.45 -6.60
CA ASN A 45 0.32 14.55 -5.65
C ASN A 45 -0.39 14.10 -4.38
N GLU A 46 -0.53 12.78 -4.17
CA GLU A 46 -1.18 12.22 -3.00
C GLU A 46 -0.15 11.69 -2.01
N SER A 47 -0.44 11.84 -0.72
CA SER A 47 0.36 11.28 0.37
C SER A 47 -0.28 9.98 0.85
N PHE A 48 0.53 8.92 0.89
CA PHE A 48 0.06 7.58 1.24
C PHE A 48 0.74 7.05 2.50
N TYR A 49 -0.02 6.30 3.30
CA TYR A 49 0.55 5.40 4.31
C TYR A 49 0.58 3.99 3.75
N LEU A 50 1.76 3.41 3.60
CA LEU A 50 1.94 2.05 3.10
C LEU A 50 2.13 1.06 4.24
N ILE A 51 1.19 0.12 4.37
CA ILE A 51 1.32 -1.09 5.18
C ILE A 51 1.76 -2.20 4.23
N VAL A 52 2.93 -2.81 4.48
CA VAL A 52 3.50 -3.80 3.57
C VAL A 52 4.07 -4.99 4.32
N SER A 53 3.85 -6.21 3.81
CA SER A 53 4.51 -7.41 4.35
C SER A 53 6.02 -7.31 4.19
N GLY A 54 6.79 -7.74 5.19
CA GLY A 54 8.25 -7.63 5.16
C GLY A 54 8.92 -8.30 3.94
N SER A 55 8.33 -9.35 3.38
CA SER A 55 8.82 -10.00 2.16
C SER A 55 8.71 -9.12 0.91
N LEU A 56 7.67 -8.29 0.82
CA LEU A 56 7.41 -7.40 -0.32
C LEU A 56 8.06 -6.02 -0.16
N ALA A 57 8.34 -5.61 1.08
CA ALA A 57 8.92 -4.32 1.42
C ALA A 57 10.25 -4.06 0.68
N LYS A 58 11.09 -5.09 0.52
CA LYS A 58 12.39 -4.98 -0.16
C LYS A 58 12.28 -4.62 -1.63
N GLU A 59 11.17 -4.96 -2.27
CA GLU A 59 10.93 -4.69 -3.69
C GLU A 59 10.29 -3.31 -3.89
N ILE A 60 9.32 -2.94 -3.05
CA ILE A 60 8.56 -1.70 -3.25
C ILE A 60 9.21 -0.44 -2.68
N VAL A 61 9.85 -0.52 -1.50
CA VAL A 61 10.36 0.66 -0.79
C VAL A 61 11.42 1.42 -1.60
N PRO A 62 12.41 0.77 -2.24
CA PRO A 62 13.39 1.49 -3.06
C PRO A 62 12.75 2.26 -4.21
N VAL A 63 11.78 1.65 -4.90
CA VAL A 63 11.11 2.26 -6.07
C VAL A 63 10.31 3.51 -5.67
N ILE A 64 9.57 3.45 -4.55
CA ILE A 64 8.80 4.61 -4.06
C ILE A 64 9.75 5.72 -3.58
N TYR A 65 10.83 5.36 -2.90
CA TYR A 65 11.81 6.34 -2.39
C TYR A 65 12.54 7.06 -3.52
N GLU A 66 12.96 6.33 -4.56
CA GLU A 66 13.58 6.92 -5.76
C GLU A 66 12.60 7.80 -6.54
N SER A 67 11.31 7.45 -6.56
CA SER A 67 10.28 8.27 -7.22
C SER A 67 9.95 9.57 -6.48
N SER A 68 10.40 9.72 -5.24
CA SER A 68 10.13 10.89 -4.39
C SER A 68 11.29 11.91 -4.38
N ASN A 69 12.44 11.57 -4.98
CA ASN A 69 13.62 12.43 -5.13
C ASN A 69 13.78 12.90 -6.57
#